data_AF-A0A851D8R1-F1
#
_entry.id   AF-A0A851D8R1-F1
#
_cell.length_a   1.000
_cell.length_b   1.000
_cell.length_c   1.000
_cell.angle_alpha   90.00
_cell.angle_beta   90.00
_cell.angle_gamma   90.00
#
_symmetry.space_group_name_H-M   'P 1'
#
loop_
_entity.id
_entity.type
_entity.pdbx_description
1 polymer ?
#
loop_
_entity_poly.entity_id
_entity_poly.type
_entity_poly.pdbx_seq_one_letter_code
_entity_poly.pdbx_strand_id
1 'polypeptide(L)' 'VDAFQGWCGPCRAVVDLFRKIRNEAGSDLLHFAVAEVDSIDALETYRGKCQPVFLFY' A
#
# COMPACT_ATOMS: atom_id res chain seq x y z
N VAL A 1 -3.73 3.25 -4.45
CA VAL A 1 -3.22 1.91 -4.07
C VAL A 1 -1.90 2.07 -3.35
N ASP A 2 -1.78 1.55 -2.14
CA ASP A 2 -0.53 1.49 -1.37
C ASP A 2 0.17 0.15 -1.67
N ALA A 3 1.28 0.22 -2.39
CA ALA A 3 2.11 -0.91 -2.75
C ALA A 3 3.27 -1.03 -1.75
N PHE A 4 3.31 -2.13 -0.99
CA PHE A 4 4.27 -2.36 0.09
C PHE A 4 4.92 -3.74 -0.01
N GLN A 5 6.03 -3.92 0.70
CA GLN A 5 6.71 -5.21 0.82
C GLN A 5 6.53 -5.78 2.23
N GLY A 6 6.16 -7.06 2.33
CA GLY A 6 5.85 -7.71 3.61
C GLY A 6 7.03 -7.73 4.60
N TRP A 7 8.26 -7.79 4.09
CA TRP A 7 9.48 -7.80 4.89
C TRP A 7 9.96 -6.39 5.30
N CYS A 8 9.44 -5.33 4.68
CA CYS A 8 9.81 -3.95 5.01
C CYS A 8 9.02 -3.49 6.25
N GLY A 9 9.68 -3.48 7.41
CA GLY A 9 9.09 -3.06 8.69
C GLY A 9 8.39 -1.69 8.63
N PRO A 10 9.06 -0.62 8.16
CA PRO A 10 8.44 0.70 8.03
C PRO A 10 7.24 0.74 7.08
N CYS A 11 7.28 -0.02 5.99
CA CYS A 11 6.21 -0.07 5.00
C CYS A 11 4.92 -0.68 5.61
N ARG A 12 5.06 -1.62 6.55
CA ARG A 12 3.91 -2.25 7.22
C ARG A 12 3.15 -1.29 8.14
N ALA A 13 3.83 -0.35 8.77
CA ALA A 13 3.19 0.68 9.59
C ALA A 13 2.31 1.64 8.75
N VAL A 14 2.74 1.90 7.52
CA VAL A 14 2.02 2.77 6.56
C VAL A 14 0.71 2.11 6.11
N VAL A 15 0.70 0.80 5.92
CA VAL A 15 -0.52 0.02 5.61
C VAL A 15 -1.59 0.22 6.69
N ASP A 16 -1.20 0.16 7.97
CA ASP A 16 -2.14 0.34 9.08
C ASP A 16 -2.63 1.78 9.19
N LEU A 17 -1.77 2.76 8.90
CA LEU A 17 -2.17 4.16 8.81
C LEU A 17 -3.20 4.38 7.68
N PHE A 18 -2.94 3.82 6.50
CA PHE A 18 -3.86 3.90 5.36
C PHE A 18 -5.22 3.24 5.66
N ARG A 19 -5.21 2.11 6.37
CA ARG A 19 -6.44 1.46 6.84
C ARG A 19 -7.23 2.36 7.78
N LYS A 20 -6.56 3.08 8.68
CA LYS A 20 -7.20 4.05 9.58
C LYS A 20 -7.81 5.21 8.79
N ILE A 21 -7.05 5.81 7.89
CA ILE A 21 -7.53 6.92 7.04
C ILE A 21 -8.73 6.50 6.19
N ARG A 22 -8.70 5.29 5.60
CA ARG A 22 -9.84 4.74 4.85
C ARG A 22 -11.11 4.69 5.68
N ASN A 23 -11.00 4.28 6.95
CA ASN A 23 -12.15 4.17 7.83
C ASN A 23 -12.68 5.56 8.24
N GLU A 24 -11.81 6.56 8.38
CA GLU A 24 -12.19 7.93 8.75
C GLU A 24 -12.75 8.74 7.56
N ALA A 25 -12.19 8.58 6.36
CA ALA A 25 -12.58 9.33 5.17
C ALA A 25 -13.88 8.81 4.52
N GLY A 26 -14.29 7.58 4.82
CA GLY A 26 -15.43 6.92 4.18
C GLY A 26 -15.11 6.41 2.76
N SER A 27 -15.78 5.32 2.35
CA SER A 27 -15.48 4.63 1.08
C SER A 27 -15.95 5.37 -0.17
N ASP A 28 -16.80 6.39 -0.03
CA ASP A 28 -17.50 7.01 -1.17
C ASP A 28 -16.68 8.13 -1.84
N LEU A 29 -15.66 8.65 -1.15
CA LEU A 29 -14.79 9.73 -1.66
C LEU A 29 -13.45 9.22 -2.18
N LEU A 30 -12.92 8.12 -1.60
CA LEU A 30 -11.62 7.58 -2.00
C LEU A 30 -11.56 6.05 -1.87
N HIS A 31 -11.23 5.39 -2.97
CA HIS A 31 -11.02 3.94 -2.98
C HIS A 31 -9.57 3.60 -2.58
N PHE A 32 -9.40 3.18 -1.33
CA PHE A 32 -8.12 2.73 -0.82
C PHE A 32 -7.95 1.21 -0.98
N ALA A 33 -6.90 0.81 -1.69
CA ALA A 33 -6.45 -0.58 -1.79
C ALA A 33 -4.98 -0.69 -1.38
N VAL A 34 -4.61 -1.85 -0.86
CA VAL A 34 -3.23 -2.21 -0.47
C VAL A 34 -2.80 -3.40 -1.32
N ALA A 35 -1.55 -3.39 -1.76
CA ALA A 35 -0.98 -4.41 -2.63
C ALA A 35 0.39 -4.85 -2.09
N GLU A 36 0.53 -6.12 -1.74
CA GLU A 36 1.83 -6.67 -1.39
C GLU A 36 2.60 -6.98 -2.67
N VAL A 37 3.69 -6.25 -2.88
CA VAL A 37 4.44 -6.24 -4.13
C VAL A 37 5.14 -7.58 -4.41
N ASP A 38 5.50 -8.31 -3.36
CA ASP A 38 6.14 -9.62 -3.49
C ASP A 38 5.17 -10.72 -3.91
N SER A 39 3.84 -10.53 -3.74
CA SER A 39 2.81 -11.51 -4.13
C SER A 39 2.14 -11.21 -5.48
N ILE A 40 2.49 -10.10 -6.15
CA ILE A 40 1.87 -9.66 -7.41
C ILE A 40 2.94 -9.44 -8.48
N ASP A 41 2.96 -10.28 -9.51
CA ASP A 41 3.96 -10.21 -10.59
C ASP A 41 3.86 -8.93 -11.42
N ALA A 42 2.65 -8.39 -11.61
CA ALA A 42 2.45 -7.12 -12.29
C ALA A 42 3.10 -5.92 -11.57
N LEU A 43 3.49 -6.07 -10.30
CA LEU A 43 4.16 -5.04 -9.50
C LEU A 43 5.66 -5.29 -9.34
N GLU A 44 6.27 -6.20 -10.12
CA GLU A 44 7.68 -6.54 -10.05
C GLU A 44 8.62 -5.32 -10.07
N THR A 45 8.29 -4.29 -10.86
CA THR A 45 9.05 -3.01 -10.95
C THR A 45 9.20 -2.27 -9.61
N TYR A 46 8.34 -2.57 -8.63
CA TYR A 46 8.35 -1.97 -7.30
C TYR A 46 9.05 -2.84 -6.24
N ARG A 47 9.46 -4.08 -6.57
CA ARG A 47 10.16 -5.00 -5.66
C ARG A 47 11.55 -4.47 -5.27
N GLY A 48 12.05 -4.93 -4.12
CA GLY A 48 13.36 -4.57 -3.58
C GLY A 48 13.48 -3.15 -3.00
N LYS A 49 12.40 -2.35 -3.01
CA LYS A 49 12.39 -0.99 -2.48
C LYS A 49 11.90 -0.98 -1.03
N CYS A 50 12.76 -0.55 -0.11
CA CYS A 50 12.40 -0.40 1.31
C CYS A 50 11.62 0.91 1.58
N GLN A 51 10.58 1.17 0.78
CA GLN A 51 9.70 2.34 0.89
C GLN A 51 8.30 2.01 0.36
N PRO A 52 7.22 2.50 0.99
CA PRO A 52 5.87 2.36 0.46
C PRO A 52 5.73 3.17 -0.84
N VAL A 53 4.96 2.64 -1.79
CA VAL A 53 4.70 3.30 -3.09
C VAL A 53 3.21 3.60 -3.22
N PHE A 54 2.86 4.87 -3.36
CA PHE A 54 1.47 5.29 -3.55
C PHE A 54 1.16 5.50 -5.04
N LEU A 55 0.25 4.68 -5.56
CA LEU A 55 -0.25 4.78 -6.94
C LEU A 55 -1.65 5.43 -6.90
N PHE A 56 -1.79 6.60 -7.54
CA PHE A 56 -3.05 7.32 -7.71
C PHE A 56 -3.59 7.10 -9.12
N TYR A 57 -4.88 6.81 -9.23
CA TYR A 57 -5.61 6.55 -10.47
C TYR A 57 -6.88 7.40 -10.51
#